data_AF-A0AAU6CCJ4-F1
#
_entry.id   AF-A0AAU6CCJ4-F1
#
_cell.length_a   1.000
_cell.length_b   1.000
_cell.length_c   1.000
_cell.angle_alpha   90.00
_cell.angle_beta   90.00
_cell.angle_gamma   90.00
#
_symmetry.space_group_name_H-M   'P 1'
#
loop_
_entity.id
_entity.type
_entity.pdbx_description
1 polymer ?
#
loop_
_entity_poly.entity_id
_entity_poly.type
_entity_poly.pdbx_seq_one_letter_code
_entity_poly.pdbx_strand_id
1 'polypeptide(L)'
;MHDDVLAALTSGDEQAVKAVLERSGTDVYDACGQAYAYASDNGAKVVDCGVAGGSAPGFTVKVTSLSSVGKSVVKGSETVYSTALATAVIEPRCAVDGIEGALVKLTCDHDDLTVDPTAGGFALDLSTFYRIHLSK
;
A
#
# COMPACT_ATOMS: atom_id res chain seq x y z
N MET A 1 6.62 8.77 0.30
CA MET A 1 6.30 7.93 1.49
C MET A 1 7.55 7.47 2.23
N HIS A 2 8.45 6.68 1.62
CA HIS A 2 9.69 6.21 2.30
C HIS A 2 10.49 7.37 2.91
N ASP A 3 10.82 8.38 2.10
CA ASP A 3 11.66 9.50 2.55
C ASP A 3 10.97 10.35 3.62
N ASP A 4 9.63 10.45 3.57
CA ASP A 4 8.85 11.16 4.58
C ASP A 4 8.90 10.44 5.93
N VAL A 5 8.82 9.10 5.93
CA VAL A 5 8.94 8.28 7.15
C VAL A 5 10.34 8.40 7.72
N LEU A 6 11.37 8.31 6.87
CA LEU A 6 12.76 8.45 7.30
C LEU A 6 13.03 9.83 7.88
N ALA A 7 12.54 10.89 7.22
CA ALA A 7 12.68 12.27 7.70
C ALA A 7 11.97 12.48 9.05
N ALA A 8 10.75 11.95 9.20
CA ALA A 8 10.01 12.03 10.45
C ALA A 8 10.75 11.31 11.59
N LEU A 9 11.21 10.07 11.36
CA LEU A 9 11.98 9.32 12.35
C LEU A 9 13.26 10.07 12.75
N THR A 10 13.98 10.63 11.78
CA THR A 10 15.24 11.36 12.02
C THR A 10 15.02 12.69 12.75
N SER A 11 13.82 13.28 12.65
CA SER A 11 13.52 14.58 13.27
C SER A 11 13.47 14.55 14.79
N GLY A 12 13.23 13.38 15.39
CA GLY A 12 12.97 13.24 16.83
C GLY A 12 11.65 13.88 17.29
N ASP A 13 10.80 14.33 16.36
CA ASP A 13 9.48 14.92 16.66
C ASP A 13 8.41 13.83 16.69
N GLU A 14 7.89 13.55 17.88
CA GLU A 14 6.87 12.52 18.09
C GLU A 14 5.59 12.78 17.29
N GLN A 15 5.20 14.05 17.15
CA GLN A 15 4.01 14.41 16.39
C GLN A 15 4.24 14.23 14.89
N ALA A 16 5.44 14.54 14.40
CA ALA A 16 5.79 14.28 13.01
C ALA A 16 5.80 12.78 12.70
N VAL A 17 6.38 11.94 13.58
CA VAL A 17 6.38 10.48 13.42
C VAL A 17 4.96 9.92 13.44
N LYS A 18 4.13 10.34 14.42
CA LYS A 18 2.72 9.94 14.49
C LYS A 18 1.97 10.30 13.22
N ALA A 19 2.08 11.56 12.79
CA ALA A 19 1.39 12.05 11.59
C ALA A 19 1.77 11.26 10.33
N VAL A 20 3.05 10.91 10.16
CA VAL A 20 3.50 10.16 8.98
C VAL A 20 3.11 8.68 9.06
N LEU A 21 3.17 8.04 10.23
CA LEU A 21 2.76 6.65 10.38
C LEU A 21 1.24 6.47 10.20
N GLU A 22 0.46 7.43 10.68
CA GLU A 22 -0.99 7.51 10.49
C GLU A 22 -1.39 7.95 9.08
N ARG A 23 -0.45 8.49 8.28
CA ARG A 23 -0.69 8.89 6.89
C ARG A 23 -0.94 7.66 6.03
N SER A 24 -2.21 7.29 6.05
CA SER A 24 -2.91 6.33 5.22
C SER A 24 -2.59 6.61 3.75
N GLY A 25 -2.19 5.60 2.98
CA GLY A 25 -1.77 5.70 1.58
C GLY A 25 -2.84 6.34 0.67
N THR A 26 -2.88 7.67 0.63
CA THR A 26 -3.82 8.48 -0.15
C THR A 26 -3.21 9.01 -1.45
N ASP A 27 -1.96 8.65 -1.75
CA ASP A 27 -1.33 9.03 -3.00
C ASP A 27 -1.81 8.16 -4.16
N VAL A 28 -2.96 8.55 -4.72
CA VAL A 28 -3.67 7.82 -5.77
C VAL A 28 -2.90 7.82 -7.09
N TYR A 29 -2.12 8.86 -7.37
CA TYR A 29 -1.49 9.03 -8.69
C TYR A 29 -0.39 8.00 -8.94
N ASP A 30 0.49 7.80 -7.96
CA ASP A 30 1.57 6.81 -8.07
C ASP A 30 1.02 5.37 -8.01
N ALA A 31 0.09 5.09 -7.11
CA ALA A 31 -0.47 3.75 -6.92
C ALA A 31 -1.25 3.27 -8.16
N CYS A 32 -2.12 4.12 -8.72
CA CYS A 32 -2.88 3.76 -9.92
C CYS A 32 -1.98 3.69 -11.17
N GLY A 33 -0.94 4.53 -11.27
CA GLY A 33 0.04 4.47 -12.35
C GLY A 33 0.68 3.08 -12.50
N GLN A 34 1.12 2.49 -11.37
CA GLN A 34 1.68 1.12 -11.36
C GLN A 34 0.63 0.06 -11.73
N ALA A 35 -0.62 0.24 -11.30
CA ALA A 35 -1.71 -0.67 -11.66
C ALA A 35 -1.98 -0.69 -13.18
N TYR A 36 -1.85 0.46 -13.87
CA TYR A 36 -1.97 0.51 -15.33
C TYR A 36 -0.90 -0.30 -16.04
N ALA A 37 0.37 -0.15 -15.63
CA ALA A 37 1.47 -0.91 -16.20
C ALA A 37 1.28 -2.42 -15.99
N TYR A 38 0.98 -2.82 -14.75
CA TYR A 38 0.76 -4.22 -14.42
C TYR A 38 -0.45 -4.83 -15.16
N ALA A 39 -1.55 -4.09 -15.30
CA ALA A 39 -2.70 -4.56 -16.09
C ALA A 39 -2.34 -4.75 -17.57
N SER A 40 -1.59 -3.81 -18.15
CA SER A 40 -1.12 -3.89 -19.53
C SER A 40 -0.26 -5.13 -19.77
N ASP A 41 0.68 -5.42 -18.87
CA ASP A 41 1.54 -6.61 -18.95
C ASP A 41 0.75 -7.93 -18.89
N ASN A 42 -0.44 -7.90 -18.26
CA ASN A 42 -1.36 -9.02 -18.17
C ASN A 42 -2.42 -9.05 -19.29
N GLY A 43 -2.28 -8.22 -20.33
CA GLY A 43 -3.26 -8.17 -21.44
C GLY A 43 -4.64 -7.67 -21.00
N ALA A 44 -4.67 -6.81 -19.98
CA ALA A 44 -5.87 -6.19 -19.45
C ALA A 44 -5.75 -4.65 -19.50
N LYS A 45 -6.86 -3.97 -19.28
CA LYS A 45 -6.89 -2.53 -19.03
C LYS A 45 -7.54 -2.24 -17.70
N VAL A 46 -7.00 -1.29 -16.97
CA VAL A 46 -7.67 -0.71 -15.80
C VAL A 46 -8.88 0.07 -16.32
N VAL A 47 -10.04 -0.21 -15.72
CA VAL A 47 -11.30 0.51 -16.00
C VAL A 47 -11.72 1.39 -14.83
N ASP A 48 -11.20 1.10 -13.64
CA ASP A 48 -11.37 1.93 -12.45
C ASP A 48 -10.20 1.70 -11.48
N CYS A 49 -9.73 2.76 -10.85
CA CYS A 49 -8.70 2.69 -9.82
C CYS A 49 -8.84 3.88 -8.88
N GLY A 50 -8.82 3.62 -7.58
CA GLY A 50 -8.91 4.67 -6.58
C GLY A 50 -8.65 4.15 -5.19
N VAL A 51 -8.71 5.06 -4.22
CA VAL A 51 -8.64 4.71 -2.79
C VAL A 51 -9.76 3.71 -2.48
N ALA A 52 -9.42 2.65 -1.75
CA ALA A 52 -10.39 1.67 -1.29
C ALA A 52 -11.41 2.34 -0.37
N GLY A 53 -12.70 2.00 -0.54
CA GLY A 53 -13.73 2.44 0.39
C GLY A 53 -13.63 1.69 1.72
N GLY A 54 -13.76 2.39 2.85
CA GLY A 54 -13.73 1.78 4.19
C GLY A 54 -12.93 2.59 5.20
N SER A 55 -12.66 1.99 6.36
CA SER A 55 -11.87 2.59 7.44
C SER A 55 -10.37 2.34 7.31
N ALA A 56 -9.95 1.36 6.50
CA ALA A 56 -8.55 1.01 6.31
C ALA A 56 -7.99 1.67 5.02
N PRO A 57 -6.76 2.20 5.05
CA PRO A 57 -6.10 2.72 3.85
C PRO A 57 -5.96 1.61 2.81
N GLY A 58 -6.08 1.95 1.53
CA GLY A 58 -5.89 0.97 0.48
C GLY A 58 -6.27 1.49 -0.89
N PHE A 59 -6.15 0.62 -1.88
CA PHE A 59 -6.54 0.89 -3.26
C PHE A 59 -7.36 -0.24 -3.82
N THR A 60 -8.42 0.10 -4.54
CA THR A 60 -9.22 -0.84 -5.31
C THR A 60 -8.95 -0.63 -6.79
N VAL A 61 -8.60 -1.71 -7.49
CA VAL A 61 -8.38 -1.71 -8.94
C VAL A 61 -9.39 -2.64 -9.58
N LYS A 62 -10.06 -2.14 -10.60
CA LYS A 62 -10.91 -2.92 -11.49
C LYS A 62 -10.26 -3.00 -12.86
N VAL A 63 -10.09 -4.21 -13.36
CA VAL A 63 -9.52 -4.47 -14.69
C VAL A 63 -10.50 -5.21 -15.57
N THR A 64 -10.33 -5.07 -16.88
CA THR A 64 -11.02 -5.85 -17.90
C THR A 64 -9.99 -6.44 -18.86
N SER A 65 -10.11 -7.73 -19.12
CA SER A 65 -9.28 -8.42 -20.12
C SER A 65 -9.47 -7.78 -21.50
N LEU A 66 -8.39 -7.62 -22.26
CA LEU A 66 -8.45 -7.21 -23.67
C LEU A 66 -8.83 -8.38 -24.58
N SER A 67 -8.66 -9.61 -24.11
CA SER A 67 -9.15 -10.80 -24.79
C SER A 67 -10.55 -11.14 -24.29
N SER A 68 -11.45 -11.49 -25.21
CA SER A 68 -12.75 -12.04 -24.83
C SER A 68 -12.57 -13.40 -24.16
N VAL A 69 -13.56 -13.82 -23.36
CA VAL A 69 -13.56 -15.13 -22.68
C VAL A 69 -13.53 -16.29 -23.68
N GLY A 70 -13.83 -16.02 -24.95
CA GLY A 70 -13.33 -16.81 -26.07
C GLY A 70 -14.11 -16.61 -27.37
N LYS A 71 -13.60 -17.26 -28.42
CA LYS A 71 -14.37 -17.81 -29.54
C LYS A 71 -14.76 -19.28 -29.27
N SER A 72 -14.75 -19.68 -28.00
CA SER A 72 -14.72 -21.08 -27.55
C SER A 72 -16.12 -21.62 -27.32
N VAL A 73 -16.40 -22.81 -27.87
CA VAL A 73 -17.55 -23.76 -27.79
C VAL A 73 -18.98 -23.18 -27.62
N VAL A 74 -19.17 -22.21 -26.75
CA VAL A 74 -20.41 -21.47 -26.52
C VAL A 74 -20.50 -20.28 -27.48
N LYS A 75 -21.38 -20.39 -28.48
CA LYS A 75 -21.77 -19.27 -29.37
C LYS A 75 -22.24 -18.08 -28.52
N GLY A 76 -21.76 -16.87 -28.83
CA GLY A 76 -22.15 -15.62 -28.17
C GLY A 76 -21.16 -15.11 -27.11
N SER A 77 -20.07 -15.84 -26.84
CA SER A 77 -19.03 -15.41 -25.90
C SER A 77 -17.99 -14.46 -26.50
N GLU A 78 -18.08 -14.20 -27.81
CA GLU A 78 -17.09 -13.45 -28.57
C GLU A 78 -17.01 -11.97 -28.17
N THR A 79 -18.09 -11.45 -27.58
CA THR A 79 -18.21 -10.07 -27.09
C THR A 79 -18.16 -9.96 -25.57
N VAL A 80 -17.97 -11.07 -24.86
CA VAL A 80 -17.93 -11.12 -23.40
C VAL A 80 -16.47 -11.05 -22.94
N TYR A 81 -16.16 -10.07 -22.09
CA TYR A 81 -14.82 -9.86 -21.54
C TYR A 81 -14.83 -10.14 -20.04
N SER A 82 -13.77 -10.78 -19.55
CA SER A 82 -13.62 -11.05 -18.12
C SER A 82 -13.23 -9.77 -17.37
N THR A 83 -13.78 -9.61 -16.16
CA THR A 83 -13.47 -8.50 -15.25
C THR A 83 -12.95 -9.05 -13.94
N ALA A 84 -11.95 -8.39 -13.37
CA ALA A 84 -11.45 -8.68 -12.04
C ALA A 84 -11.43 -7.41 -11.19
N LEU A 85 -11.68 -7.59 -9.90
CA LEU A 85 -11.60 -6.56 -8.87
C LEU A 85 -10.59 -7.04 -7.83
N ALA A 86 -9.67 -6.18 -7.43
CA ALA A 86 -8.75 -6.45 -6.34
C ALA A 86 -8.64 -5.21 -5.45
N THR A 87 -8.70 -5.42 -4.14
CA THR A 87 -8.49 -4.37 -3.14
C THR A 87 -7.25 -4.71 -2.34
N ALA A 88 -6.23 -3.84 -2.39
CA ALA A 88 -5.07 -3.92 -1.53
C ALA A 88 -5.30 -3.03 -0.30
N VAL A 89 -5.19 -3.60 0.88
CA VAL A 89 -5.29 -2.89 2.16
C VAL A 89 -3.88 -2.69 2.72
N ILE A 90 -3.63 -1.48 3.22
CA ILE A 90 -2.38 -1.08 3.87
C ILE A 90 -2.69 -0.91 5.35
N GLU A 91 -2.27 -1.87 6.17
CA GLU A 91 -2.49 -1.85 7.61
C GLU A 91 -1.23 -1.35 8.33
N PRO A 92 -1.30 -0.28 9.12
CA PRO A 92 -0.22 0.05 10.05
C PRO A 92 -0.13 -1.03 11.12
N ARG A 93 1.10 -1.47 11.43
CA ARG A 93 1.39 -2.53 12.41
C ARG A 93 1.91 -2.00 13.74
N CYS A 94 2.26 -0.71 13.77
CA CYS A 94 2.96 -0.08 14.87
C CYS A 94 2.34 1.27 15.21
N ALA A 95 2.30 1.60 16.49
CA ALA A 95 1.97 2.92 17.02
C ALA A 95 3.17 3.47 17.79
N VAL A 96 3.32 4.81 17.77
CA VAL A 96 4.40 5.47 18.53
C VAL A 96 4.05 5.47 20.00
N ASP A 97 4.92 4.86 20.80
CA ASP A 97 4.83 4.81 22.27
C ASP A 97 5.60 5.98 22.90
N GLY A 98 6.72 6.38 22.31
CA GLY A 98 7.45 7.59 22.72
C GLY A 98 8.79 7.78 22.02
N ILE A 99 9.41 8.92 22.26
CA ILE A 99 10.76 9.24 21.77
C ILE A 99 11.67 9.57 22.96
N GLU A 100 12.84 8.93 22.99
CA GLU A 100 13.88 9.14 24.00
C GLU A 100 15.20 9.51 23.32
N GLY A 101 15.48 10.81 23.21
CA GLY A 101 16.61 11.30 22.44
C GLY A 101 16.42 10.99 20.95
N ALA A 102 17.30 10.17 20.38
CA ALA A 102 17.17 9.68 19.00
C ALA A 102 16.36 8.37 18.89
N LEU A 103 16.07 7.71 20.03
CA LEU A 103 15.39 6.42 20.02
C LEU A 103 13.88 6.62 19.87
N VAL A 104 13.28 5.99 18.87
CA VAL A 104 11.83 5.95 18.69
C VAL A 104 11.32 4.59 19.17
N LYS A 105 10.46 4.60 20.19
CA LYS A 105 9.81 3.41 20.75
C LYS A 105 8.45 3.24 20.09
N LEU A 106 8.20 2.04 19.61
CA LEU A 106 7.02 1.66 18.86
C LEU A 106 6.41 0.42 19.48
N THR A 107 5.11 0.48 19.75
CA THR A 107 4.33 -0.69 20.10
C THR A 107 3.77 -1.28 18.82
N CYS A 108 4.12 -2.53 18.52
CA CYS A 108 3.68 -3.21 17.31
C CYS A 108 2.89 -4.49 17.64
N ASP A 109 2.09 -4.99 16.69
CA ASP A 109 1.21 -6.15 16.91
C ASP A 109 1.90 -7.42 17.42
N HIS A 110 3.20 -7.60 17.14
CA HIS A 110 3.96 -8.82 17.46
C HIS A 110 5.03 -8.56 18.52
N ASP A 111 5.93 -7.62 18.24
CA ASP A 111 7.04 -7.28 19.12
C ASP A 111 7.23 -5.75 19.16
N ASP A 112 7.45 -5.20 20.35
CA ASP A 112 7.80 -3.80 20.50
C ASP A 112 9.16 -3.53 19.84
N LEU A 113 9.22 -2.43 19.10
CA LEU A 113 10.39 -2.06 18.31
C LEU A 113 10.97 -0.75 18.81
N THR A 114 12.29 -0.74 19.05
CA THR A 114 13.04 0.50 19.28
C THR A 114 13.96 0.72 18.09
N VAL A 115 13.81 1.85 17.40
CA VAL A 115 14.66 2.23 16.27
C VAL A 115 15.51 3.45 16.61
N ASP A 116 16.78 3.42 16.18
CA ASP A 116 17.66 4.59 16.16
C ASP A 116 17.90 4.99 14.68
N PRO A 117 17.16 5.97 14.15
CA PRO A 117 17.32 6.43 12.78
C PRO A 117 18.61 7.23 12.56
N THR A 118 19.32 7.60 13.63
CA THR A 118 20.58 8.34 13.57
C THR A 118 21.81 7.44 13.64
N ALA A 119 21.62 6.15 13.96
CA ALA A 119 22.69 5.17 13.99
C ALA A 119 23.32 4.98 12.61
N GLY A 120 24.65 4.88 12.59
CA GLY A 120 25.40 4.62 11.36
C GLY A 120 24.98 3.29 10.73
N GLY A 121 24.54 3.33 9.48
CA GLY A 121 24.06 2.15 8.75
C GLY A 121 22.58 1.82 8.94
N PHE A 122 21.79 2.70 9.56
CA PHE A 122 20.34 2.55 9.62
C PHE A 122 19.74 2.46 8.20
N ALA A 123 18.95 1.41 7.96
CA ALA A 123 18.20 1.20 6.74
C ALA A 123 16.72 1.01 7.11
N LEU A 124 15.88 1.87 6.56
CA LEU A 124 14.45 1.81 6.80
C LEU A 124 13.81 0.66 6.00
N ASP A 125 13.20 -0.29 6.70
CA ASP A 125 12.35 -1.31 6.09
C ASP A 125 10.88 -1.05 6.44
N LEU A 126 10.12 -0.51 5.48
CA LEU A 126 8.70 -0.21 5.64
C LEU A 126 7.84 -1.46 5.92
N SER A 127 8.29 -2.67 5.57
CA SER A 127 7.56 -3.91 5.86
C SER A 127 7.47 -4.23 7.36
N THR A 128 8.33 -3.61 8.15
CA THR A 128 8.28 -3.65 9.61
C THR A 128 7.08 -2.87 10.15
N PHE A 129 6.74 -1.75 9.51
CA PHE A 129 5.74 -0.80 9.98
C PHE A 129 4.35 -1.02 9.36
N TYR A 130 4.31 -1.63 8.17
CA TYR A 130 3.06 -1.84 7.43
C TYR A 130 2.90 -3.29 6.96
N ARG A 131 1.65 -3.76 6.93
CA ARG A 131 1.26 -5.00 6.25
C ARG A 131 0.44 -4.63 5.02
N ILE A 132 0.80 -5.21 3.87
CA ILE A 132 0.00 -5.11 2.65
C ILE A 132 -0.63 -6.48 2.38
N HIS A 133 -1.94 -6.52 2.21
CA HIS A 133 -2.64 -7.74 1.84
C HIS A 133 -3.87 -7.44 0.98
N LEU A 134 -4.37 -8.46 0.29
CA LEU A 134 -5.62 -8.33 -0.45
C LEU A 134 -6.81 -8.46 0.51
N SER A 135 -7.80 -7.59 0.35
CA SER A 135 -9.13 -7.79 0.94
C SER A 135 -9.91 -8.76 0.04
N LYS A 136 -10.65 -9.67 0.67
CA LYS A 136 -11.65 -10.49 -0.02
C LYS A 136 -12.90 -9.69 -0.35
#